data_AF-A0A6L9IWB7-F1
#
_entry.id   AF-A0A6L9IWB7-F1
#
_cell.length_a   1.000
_cell.length_b   1.000
_cell.length_c   1.000
_cell.angle_alpha   90.00
_cell.angle_beta   90.00
_cell.angle_gamma   90.00
#
_symmetry.space_group_name_H-M   'P 1'
#
loop_
_entity.id
_entity.type
_entity.pdbx_description
1 polymer ?
#
loop_
_entity_poly.entity_id
_entity_poly.type
_entity_poly.pdbx_seq_one_letter_code
_entity_poly.pdbx_strand_id
1 'polypeptide(L)'
;GHAARNSASLKVRQPLAEAVFVVRYPAEQDVVHALADTIAEELNVKAVSVVNSADEMVSYSLNPLPQVLGRALKGDFPKVQKALREGDLADVEHWAKTLLAGENITVEVDGQVYEVTPEQCEVVQSSAEGYAVAEDYGYVAALATALTLELEQEGLAREFVRRVQTLRKEADFDISDHITVTYQASDNLKAAIASFADYIQAETLANTLTEDAPANGAHSGTFEFDDETVTISVLQV
;
A
#
# COMPACT_ATOMS: atom_id res chain seq x y z
N GLY A 1 7.93 -3.27 4.37
CA GLY A 1 7.51 -2.93 3.00
C GLY A 1 6.63 -4.01 2.40
N HIS A 2 7.21 -5.07 1.82
CA HIS A 2 6.46 -6.14 1.14
C HIS A 2 5.33 -6.77 1.98
N ALA A 3 5.56 -7.00 3.27
CA ALA A 3 4.52 -7.52 4.17
C ALA A 3 3.29 -6.58 4.26
N ALA A 4 3.51 -5.27 4.36
CA ALA A 4 2.44 -4.26 4.38
C ALA A 4 1.69 -4.21 3.03
N ARG A 5 2.42 -4.31 1.92
CA ARG A 5 1.82 -4.36 0.59
C ARG A 5 0.91 -5.58 0.42
N ASN A 6 1.38 -6.74 0.89
CA ASN A 6 0.63 -7.99 0.82
C ASN A 6 -0.61 -7.98 1.72
N SER A 7 -0.54 -7.39 2.92
CA SER A 7 -1.69 -7.31 3.82
C SER A 7 -2.83 -6.48 3.23
N ALA A 8 -2.50 -5.47 2.42
CA ALA A 8 -3.47 -4.68 1.66
C ALA A 8 -3.84 -5.28 0.29
N SER A 9 -3.34 -6.47 -0.06
CA SER A 9 -3.57 -7.11 -1.36
C SER A 9 -3.18 -6.25 -2.57
N LEU A 10 -2.21 -5.35 -2.39
CA LEU A 10 -1.74 -4.45 -3.43
C LEU A 10 -0.69 -5.14 -4.30
N LYS A 11 -0.84 -5.09 -5.62
CA LYS A 11 0.12 -5.70 -6.56
C LYS A 11 1.43 -4.93 -6.56
N VAL A 12 2.57 -5.63 -6.67
CA VAL A 12 3.89 -4.98 -6.72
C VAL A 12 4.05 -4.04 -7.94
N ARG A 13 3.37 -4.35 -9.05
CA ARG A 13 3.39 -3.51 -10.26
C ARG A 13 2.51 -2.27 -10.16
N GLN A 14 1.62 -2.17 -9.17
CA GLN A 14 0.87 -0.95 -8.88
C GLN A 14 1.78 0.00 -8.09
N PRO A 15 2.22 1.13 -8.67
CA PRO A 15 2.99 2.11 -7.95
C PRO A 15 2.13 2.75 -6.87
N LEU A 16 2.76 3.07 -5.74
CA LEU A 16 2.12 3.78 -4.63
C LEU A 16 2.81 5.13 -4.40
N ALA A 17 2.11 6.05 -3.76
CA ALA A 17 2.65 7.39 -3.52
C ALA A 17 3.92 7.35 -2.65
N GLU A 18 3.88 6.65 -1.52
CA GLU A 18 5.01 6.62 -0.61
C GLU A 18 5.08 5.37 0.26
N ALA A 19 6.29 5.10 0.73
CA ALA A 19 6.57 4.26 1.88
C ALA A 19 7.18 5.11 2.99
N VAL A 20 6.63 5.00 4.20
CA VAL A 20 7.19 5.63 5.38
C VAL A 20 7.70 4.58 6.34
N PHE A 21 8.90 4.79 6.86
CA PHE A 21 9.56 3.86 7.76
C PHE A 21 9.73 4.45 9.16
N VAL A 22 9.65 3.57 10.15
CA VAL A 22 10.16 3.82 11.49
C VAL A 22 11.28 2.83 11.73
N VAL A 23 12.43 3.37 12.08
CA VAL A 23 13.63 2.58 12.37
C VAL A 23 13.76 2.30 13.85
N ARG A 24 14.46 1.21 14.19
CA ARG A 24 14.64 0.78 15.57
C ARG A 24 15.53 1.74 16.34
N TYR A 25 16.58 2.27 15.71
CA TYR A 25 17.48 3.24 16.31
C TYR A 25 17.58 4.51 15.45
N PRO A 26 17.59 5.72 16.05
CA PRO A 26 17.69 6.96 15.28
C PRO A 26 18.89 7.04 14.33
N ALA A 27 20.01 6.38 14.68
CA ALA A 27 21.20 6.33 13.84
C ALA A 27 21.00 5.55 12.51
N GLU A 28 19.94 4.75 12.39
CA GLU A 28 19.62 3.98 11.19
C GLU A 28 18.86 4.80 10.14
N GLN A 29 18.36 6.00 10.49
CA GLN A 29 17.63 6.87 9.55
C GLN A 29 18.49 7.20 8.32
N ASP A 30 19.77 7.52 8.54
CA ASP A 30 20.73 7.84 7.47
C ASP A 30 20.93 6.65 6.51
N VAL A 31 20.83 5.41 7.00
CA VAL A 31 20.94 4.21 6.16
C VAL A 31 19.73 4.08 5.24
N VAL A 32 18.52 4.32 5.76
CA VAL A 32 17.30 4.30 4.94
C VAL A 32 17.33 5.42 3.90
N HIS A 33 17.79 6.62 4.26
CA HIS A 33 17.95 7.71 3.31
C HIS A 33 18.97 7.38 2.21
N ALA A 34 20.10 6.75 2.57
CA ALA A 34 21.11 6.34 1.60
C ALA A 34 20.62 5.24 0.64
N LEU A 35 19.63 4.45 1.06
CA LEU A 35 19.04 3.35 0.28
C LEU A 35 17.66 3.70 -0.29
N ALA A 36 17.22 4.95 -0.18
CA ALA A 36 15.85 5.36 -0.51
C ALA A 36 15.46 4.98 -1.93
N ASP A 37 16.34 5.20 -2.91
CA ASP A 37 16.08 4.86 -4.32
C ASP A 37 15.94 3.34 -4.52
N THR A 38 16.85 2.54 -3.96
CA THR A 38 16.76 1.07 -4.02
C THR A 38 15.48 0.56 -3.37
N ILE A 39 15.09 1.14 -2.22
CA ILE A 39 13.86 0.77 -1.53
C ILE A 39 12.64 1.20 -2.36
N ALA A 40 12.68 2.39 -2.96
CA ALA A 40 11.60 2.91 -3.79
C ALA A 40 11.37 2.04 -5.03
N GLU A 41 12.45 1.59 -5.68
CA GLU A 41 12.39 0.66 -6.80
C GLU A 41 11.83 -0.70 -6.39
N GLU A 42 12.37 -1.30 -5.32
CA GLU A 42 11.97 -2.63 -4.83
C GLU A 42 10.51 -2.66 -4.36
N LEU A 43 10.08 -1.59 -3.67
CA LEU A 43 8.70 -1.44 -3.20
C LEU A 43 7.81 -0.74 -4.22
N ASN A 44 8.30 -0.31 -5.39
CA ASN A 44 7.56 0.47 -6.38
C ASN A 44 6.69 1.57 -5.74
N VAL A 45 7.36 2.52 -5.08
CA VAL A 45 6.77 3.71 -4.46
C VAL A 45 7.44 4.96 -5.03
N LYS A 46 6.74 6.12 -5.01
CA LYS A 46 7.32 7.38 -5.53
C LYS A 46 8.24 8.08 -4.53
N ALA A 47 7.99 7.91 -3.24
CA ALA A 47 8.81 8.48 -2.19
C ALA A 47 9.07 7.47 -1.07
N VAL A 48 10.24 7.62 -0.43
CA VAL A 48 10.60 6.92 0.79
C VAL A 48 10.96 7.97 1.83
N SER A 49 10.32 7.90 2.99
CA SER A 49 10.58 8.79 4.13
C SER A 49 10.76 8.00 5.42
N VAL A 50 11.34 8.65 6.42
CA VAL A 50 11.56 8.07 7.74
C VAL A 50 11.02 9.03 8.78
N VAL A 51 10.28 8.50 9.75
CA VAL A 51 9.74 9.28 10.87
C VAL A 51 10.18 8.66 12.20
N ASN A 52 10.09 9.45 13.27
CA ASN A 52 10.51 9.03 14.60
C ASN A 52 9.51 8.10 15.31
N SER A 53 8.25 8.10 14.87
CA SER A 53 7.20 7.29 15.47
C SER A 53 6.16 6.88 14.44
N ALA A 54 5.61 5.67 14.59
CA ALA A 54 4.57 5.14 13.72
C ALA A 54 3.19 5.70 14.07
N ASP A 55 3.10 6.55 15.10
CA ASP A 55 1.85 7.03 15.69
C ASP A 55 0.89 7.64 14.67
N GLU A 56 1.39 8.36 13.65
CA GLU A 56 0.55 8.95 12.61
C GLU A 56 0.06 7.93 11.56
N MET A 57 0.64 6.71 11.55
CA MET A 57 0.36 5.64 10.58
C MET A 57 -0.42 4.48 11.18
N VAL A 58 -0.63 4.50 12.49
CA VAL A 58 -1.37 3.47 13.22
C VAL A 58 -2.55 4.11 13.92
N SER A 59 -3.69 3.46 13.85
CA SER A 59 -4.86 3.82 14.63
C SER A 59 -5.04 2.81 15.75
N TYR A 60 -5.54 3.27 16.89
CA TYR A 60 -5.86 2.41 18.02
C TYR A 60 -7.37 2.33 18.19
N SER A 61 -7.85 1.14 18.51
CA SER A 61 -9.19 0.95 19.04
C SER A 61 -9.12 0.24 20.38
N LEU A 62 -9.93 0.72 21.32
CA LEU A 62 -10.01 0.17 22.65
C LEU A 62 -11.19 -0.79 22.71
N ASN A 63 -10.94 -2.02 23.17
CA ASN A 63 -11.94 -3.06 23.36
C ASN A 63 -12.08 -3.37 24.86
N PRO A 64 -13.01 -2.68 25.57
CA PRO A 64 -13.17 -2.85 27.00
C PRO A 64 -13.77 -4.24 27.30
N LEU A 65 -13.13 -5.00 28.18
CA LEU A 65 -13.47 -6.40 28.45
C LEU A 65 -14.68 -6.49 29.39
N PRO A 66 -15.87 -6.95 28.92
CA PRO A 66 -17.09 -6.91 29.74
C PRO A 66 -16.99 -7.79 31.01
N GLN A 67 -16.22 -8.87 30.97
CA GLN A 67 -16.08 -9.78 32.10
C GLN A 67 -15.27 -9.20 33.26
N VAL A 68 -14.36 -8.27 32.97
CA VAL A 68 -13.45 -7.69 33.96
C VAL A 68 -13.92 -6.27 34.30
N LEU A 69 -13.95 -5.37 33.32
CA LEU A 69 -14.34 -3.99 33.51
C LEU A 69 -15.83 -3.86 33.87
N GLY A 70 -16.68 -4.68 33.26
CA GLY A 70 -18.12 -4.68 33.58
C GLY A 70 -18.44 -5.07 35.01
N ARG A 71 -17.64 -5.95 35.63
CA ARG A 71 -17.79 -6.30 37.06
C ARG A 71 -17.38 -5.15 37.98
N ALA A 72 -16.33 -4.42 37.61
CA ALA A 72 -15.84 -3.27 38.36
C ALA A 72 -16.84 -2.09 38.30
N LEU A 73 -17.32 -1.77 37.10
CA LEU A 73 -18.14 -0.57 36.84
C LEU A 73 -19.65 -0.80 36.97
N LYS A 74 -20.13 -2.04 36.93
CA LYS A 74 -21.55 -2.41 37.05
C LYS A 74 -22.42 -1.60 36.08
N GLY A 75 -23.36 -0.79 36.60
CA GLY A 75 -24.29 0.01 35.81
C GLY A 75 -23.62 1.13 34.99
N ASP A 76 -22.41 1.52 35.36
CA ASP A 76 -21.63 2.55 34.67
C ASP A 76 -20.81 1.98 33.49
N PHE A 77 -20.76 0.66 33.34
CA PHE A 77 -19.99 0.03 32.25
C PHE A 77 -20.40 0.52 30.85
N PRO A 78 -21.69 0.63 30.48
CA PRO A 78 -22.06 1.02 29.11
C PRO A 78 -21.57 2.42 28.72
N LYS A 79 -21.57 3.38 29.66
CA LYS A 79 -21.16 4.76 29.38
C LYS A 79 -19.63 4.86 29.24
N VAL A 80 -18.87 4.15 30.08
CA VAL A 80 -17.40 4.08 29.97
C VAL A 80 -16.99 3.30 28.72
N GLN A 81 -17.69 2.21 28.40
CA GLN A 81 -17.45 1.46 27.16
C GLN A 81 -17.66 2.33 25.92
N LYS A 82 -18.71 3.16 25.92
CA LYS A 82 -18.96 4.11 24.83
C LYS A 82 -17.83 5.14 24.72
N ALA A 83 -17.43 5.76 25.82
CA ALA A 83 -16.34 6.73 25.82
C ALA A 83 -15.01 6.14 25.30
N LEU A 84 -14.67 4.91 25.70
CA LEU A 84 -13.46 4.22 25.24
C LEU A 84 -13.51 3.87 23.73
N ARG A 85 -14.69 3.57 23.18
CA ARG A 85 -14.83 3.13 21.77
C ARG A 85 -15.12 4.27 20.79
N GLU A 86 -15.85 5.28 21.23
CA GLU A 86 -16.43 6.34 20.40
C GLU A 86 -16.02 7.74 20.89
N GLY A 87 -15.03 7.82 21.80
CA GLY A 87 -14.48 9.07 22.29
C GLY A 87 -13.72 9.84 21.21
N ASP A 88 -13.17 10.99 21.61
CA ASP A 88 -12.28 11.75 20.73
C ASP A 88 -11.06 10.89 20.36
N LEU A 89 -10.64 10.96 19.10
CA LEU A 89 -9.52 10.17 18.58
C LEU A 89 -8.22 10.45 19.37
N ALA A 90 -8.00 11.71 19.78
CA ALA A 90 -6.82 12.08 20.56
C ALA A 90 -6.82 11.41 21.95
N ASP A 91 -7.99 11.32 22.59
CA ASP A 91 -8.13 10.66 23.90
C ASP A 91 -7.94 9.15 23.76
N VAL A 92 -8.57 8.53 22.74
CA VAL A 92 -8.43 7.10 22.46
C VAL A 92 -6.98 6.72 22.19
N GLU A 93 -6.27 7.51 21.39
CA GLU A 93 -4.84 7.32 21.10
C GLU A 93 -4.00 7.43 22.38
N HIS A 94 -4.22 8.49 23.18
CA HIS A 94 -3.52 8.69 24.45
C HIS A 94 -3.74 7.52 25.42
N TRP A 95 -4.98 7.08 25.56
CA TRP A 95 -5.35 5.96 26.42
C TRP A 95 -4.73 4.64 25.94
N ALA A 96 -4.77 4.36 24.64
CA ALA A 96 -4.18 3.17 24.05
C ALA A 96 -2.67 3.08 24.33
N LYS A 97 -1.93 4.17 24.10
CA LYS A 97 -0.48 4.23 24.38
C LYS A 97 -0.17 4.00 25.85
N THR A 98 -0.96 4.61 26.74
CA THR A 98 -0.81 4.47 28.20
C THR A 98 -1.05 3.03 28.65
N LEU A 99 -2.11 2.38 28.14
CA LEU A 99 -2.40 0.98 28.43
C LEU A 99 -1.32 0.02 27.87
N LEU A 100 -0.79 0.29 26.67
CA LEU A 100 0.33 -0.47 26.09
C LEU A 100 1.64 -0.32 26.88
N ALA A 101 1.84 0.83 27.53
CA ALA A 101 2.95 1.05 28.47
C ALA A 101 2.76 0.31 29.81
N GLY A 102 1.62 -0.37 30.00
CA GLY A 102 1.28 -1.08 31.24
C GLY A 102 0.76 -0.15 32.35
N GLU A 103 0.36 1.07 32.00
CA GLU A 103 -0.14 2.07 32.93
C GLU A 103 -1.67 2.14 32.91
N ASN A 104 -2.27 2.57 34.02
CA ASN A 104 -3.71 2.77 34.11
C ASN A 104 -4.11 4.09 33.46
N ILE A 105 -5.33 4.14 32.90
CA ILE A 105 -5.91 5.36 32.35
C ILE A 105 -7.09 5.84 33.19
N THR A 106 -7.38 7.13 33.10
CA THR A 106 -8.59 7.73 33.66
C THR A 106 -9.53 8.18 32.56
N VAL A 107 -10.78 7.75 32.63
CA VAL A 107 -11.86 8.13 31.70
C VAL A 107 -12.89 8.93 32.47
N GLU A 108 -13.14 10.18 32.06
CA GLU A 108 -14.18 11.01 32.64
C GLU A 108 -15.47 10.90 31.82
N VAL A 109 -16.57 10.49 32.47
CA VAL A 109 -17.90 10.41 31.84
C VAL A 109 -18.92 10.97 32.81
N ASP A 110 -19.75 11.91 32.35
CA ASP A 110 -20.79 12.58 33.15
C ASP A 110 -20.25 13.24 34.44
N GLY A 111 -19.01 13.75 34.41
CA GLY A 111 -18.36 14.38 35.57
C GLY A 111 -17.86 13.40 36.64
N GLN A 112 -17.83 12.11 36.33
CA GLN A 112 -17.27 11.06 37.18
C GLN A 112 -16.04 10.44 36.51
N VAL A 113 -14.99 10.24 37.30
CA VAL A 113 -13.72 9.67 36.83
C VAL A 113 -13.70 8.17 37.12
N TYR A 114 -13.35 7.39 36.10
CA TYR A 114 -13.21 5.95 36.14
C TYR A 114 -11.79 5.55 35.81
N GLU A 115 -11.20 4.67 36.61
CA GLU A 115 -9.89 4.07 36.31
C GLU A 115 -10.09 2.79 35.48
N VAL A 116 -9.29 2.62 34.44
CA VAL A 116 -9.25 1.41 33.60
C VAL A 116 -7.83 0.89 33.55
N THR A 117 -7.63 -0.39 33.86
CA THR A 117 -6.32 -1.03 33.86
C THR A 117 -6.03 -1.75 32.53
N PRO A 118 -4.76 -2.08 32.21
CA PRO A 118 -4.40 -2.86 31.02
C PRO A 118 -5.11 -4.22 30.92
N GLU A 119 -5.44 -4.86 32.03
CA GLU A 119 -6.17 -6.14 32.06
C GLU A 119 -7.68 -6.00 31.82
N GLN A 120 -8.19 -4.77 31.80
CA GLN A 120 -9.61 -4.45 31.68
C GLN A 120 -9.98 -3.97 30.28
N CYS A 121 -9.00 -3.60 29.46
CA CYS A 121 -9.22 -3.10 28.11
C CYS A 121 -8.14 -3.63 27.17
N GLU A 122 -8.57 -4.38 26.16
CA GLU A 122 -7.69 -4.81 25.08
C GLU A 122 -7.44 -3.65 24.12
N VAL A 123 -6.18 -3.41 23.77
CA VAL A 123 -5.80 -2.41 22.78
C VAL A 123 -5.58 -3.12 21.46
N VAL A 124 -6.36 -2.76 20.45
CA VAL A 124 -6.17 -3.24 19.08
C VAL A 124 -5.51 -2.14 18.27
N GLN A 125 -4.29 -2.40 17.82
CA GLN A 125 -3.60 -1.55 16.87
C GLN A 125 -3.95 -1.98 15.45
N SER A 126 -4.30 -1.03 14.60
CA SER A 126 -4.53 -1.23 13.17
C SER A 126 -3.77 -0.18 12.36
N SER A 127 -3.66 -0.38 11.05
CA SER A 127 -3.15 0.67 10.18
C SER A 127 -4.14 1.84 10.16
N ALA A 128 -3.61 3.07 10.21
CA ALA A 128 -4.41 4.26 10.01
C ALA A 128 -5.08 4.23 8.64
N GLU A 129 -6.19 4.97 8.51
CA GLU A 129 -6.90 5.07 7.24
C GLU A 129 -5.96 5.58 6.14
N GLY A 130 -5.99 4.92 4.96
CA GLY A 130 -5.09 5.26 3.85
C GLY A 130 -3.69 4.67 3.94
N TYR A 131 -3.36 3.90 4.99
CA TYR A 131 -2.09 3.18 5.11
C TYR A 131 -2.27 1.67 5.27
N ALA A 132 -1.30 0.94 4.75
CA ALA A 132 -1.06 -0.46 5.07
C ALA A 132 0.21 -0.53 5.90
N VAL A 133 0.16 -1.15 7.08
CA VAL A 133 1.29 -1.18 8.02
C VAL A 133 1.75 -2.61 8.24
N ALA A 134 3.07 -2.80 8.33
CA ALA A 134 3.68 -4.01 8.82
C ALA A 134 4.84 -3.68 9.75
N GLU A 135 4.96 -4.45 10.81
CA GLU A 135 6.05 -4.36 11.77
C GLU A 135 6.89 -5.64 11.72
N ASP A 136 8.21 -5.49 11.79
CA ASP A 136 9.13 -6.61 11.91
C ASP A 136 10.39 -6.19 12.69
N TYR A 137 10.78 -6.97 13.71
CA TYR A 137 11.97 -6.75 14.56
C TYR A 137 12.21 -5.30 15.06
N GLY A 138 11.13 -4.55 15.34
CA GLY A 138 11.19 -3.15 15.79
C GLY A 138 11.33 -2.12 14.67
N TYR A 139 11.12 -2.54 13.42
CA TYR A 139 10.94 -1.66 12.26
C TYR A 139 9.47 -1.64 11.88
N VAL A 140 8.96 -0.47 11.53
CA VAL A 140 7.61 -0.30 10.97
C VAL A 140 7.73 0.21 9.55
N ALA A 141 6.91 -0.34 8.65
CA ALA A 141 6.75 0.16 7.30
C ALA A 141 5.27 0.42 7.05
N ALA A 142 4.94 1.66 6.71
CA ALA A 142 3.63 2.10 6.28
C ALA A 142 3.66 2.42 4.79
N LEU A 143 2.70 1.90 4.03
CA LEU A 143 2.53 2.20 2.60
C LEU A 143 1.23 2.95 2.39
N ALA A 144 1.29 4.09 1.71
CA ALA A 144 0.08 4.81 1.31
C ALA A 144 -0.72 3.97 0.32
N THR A 145 -1.99 3.69 0.62
CA THR A 145 -2.87 2.81 -0.17
C THR A 145 -3.77 3.56 -1.12
N ALA A 146 -3.95 4.87 -0.92
CA ALA A 146 -4.73 5.72 -1.81
C ALA A 146 -4.03 5.84 -3.18
N LEU A 147 -4.78 5.59 -4.25
CA LEU A 147 -4.29 5.71 -5.61
C LEU A 147 -4.80 7.00 -6.24
N THR A 148 -3.90 7.73 -6.88
CA THR A 148 -4.27 8.79 -7.82
C THR A 148 -4.50 8.17 -9.20
N LEU A 149 -5.26 8.86 -10.06
CA LEU A 149 -5.48 8.43 -11.44
C LEU A 149 -4.16 8.17 -12.19
N GLU A 150 -3.12 8.98 -11.93
CA GLU A 150 -1.80 8.79 -12.52
C GLU A 150 -1.14 7.49 -12.05
N LEU A 151 -1.22 7.16 -10.76
CA LEU A 151 -0.67 5.91 -10.22
C LEU A 151 -1.44 4.71 -10.78
N GLU A 152 -2.76 4.79 -10.90
CA GLU A 152 -3.59 3.74 -11.52
C GLU A 152 -3.18 3.51 -12.98
N GLN A 153 -3.06 4.58 -13.77
CA GLN A 153 -2.63 4.50 -15.16
C GLN A 153 -1.21 3.94 -15.31
N GLU A 154 -0.29 4.32 -14.43
CA GLU A 154 1.07 3.76 -14.44
C GLU A 154 1.06 2.26 -14.12
N GLY A 155 0.22 1.82 -13.19
CA GLY A 155 0.01 0.40 -12.88
C GLY A 155 -0.44 -0.39 -14.11
N LEU A 156 -1.41 0.14 -14.85
CA LEU A 156 -1.88 -0.45 -16.11
C LEU A 156 -0.77 -0.50 -17.17
N ALA A 157 0.01 0.57 -17.31
CA ALA A 157 1.16 0.61 -18.22
C ALA A 157 2.21 -0.45 -17.86
N ARG A 158 2.50 -0.65 -16.57
CA ARG A 158 3.43 -1.69 -16.08
C ARG A 158 2.92 -3.11 -16.33
N GLU A 159 1.62 -3.35 -16.20
CA GLU A 159 1.02 -4.64 -16.61
C GLU A 159 1.10 -4.84 -18.14
N PHE A 160 0.86 -3.79 -18.93
CA PHE A 160 1.02 -3.85 -20.39
C PHE A 160 2.45 -4.21 -20.80
N VAL A 161 3.46 -3.54 -20.23
CA VAL A 161 4.89 -3.87 -20.43
C VAL A 161 5.16 -5.34 -20.12
N ARG A 162 4.62 -5.86 -19.01
CA ARG A 162 4.76 -7.28 -18.67
C ARG A 162 4.22 -8.19 -19.77
N ARG A 163 3.09 -7.87 -20.39
CA ARG A 163 2.50 -8.68 -21.47
C ARG A 163 3.32 -8.61 -22.75
N VAL A 164 3.83 -7.44 -23.11
CA VAL A 164 4.78 -7.28 -24.23
C VAL A 164 6.02 -8.14 -23.99
N GLN A 165 6.59 -8.07 -22.78
CA GLN A 165 7.78 -8.87 -22.43
C GLN A 165 7.52 -10.37 -22.41
N THR A 166 6.32 -10.81 -22.03
CA THR A 166 5.89 -12.20 -22.17
C THR A 166 5.86 -12.61 -23.64
N LEU A 167 5.25 -11.81 -24.52
CA LEU A 167 5.19 -12.10 -25.95
C LEU A 167 6.59 -12.13 -26.60
N ARG A 168 7.50 -11.23 -26.22
CA ARG A 168 8.90 -11.26 -26.70
C ARG A 168 9.57 -12.60 -26.39
N LYS A 169 9.39 -13.10 -25.17
CA LYS A 169 9.95 -14.39 -24.73
C LYS A 169 9.32 -15.57 -25.47
N GLU A 170 8.01 -15.53 -25.68
CA GLU A 170 7.30 -16.58 -26.43
C GLU A 170 7.66 -16.60 -27.92
N ALA A 171 8.00 -15.44 -28.48
CA ALA A 171 8.48 -15.29 -29.84
C ALA A 171 9.99 -15.61 -30.01
N ASP A 172 10.66 -16.02 -28.92
CA ASP A 172 12.10 -16.34 -28.87
C ASP A 172 13.00 -15.16 -29.28
N PHE A 173 12.59 -13.93 -28.95
CA PHE A 173 13.40 -12.73 -29.20
C PHE A 173 14.51 -12.58 -28.15
N ASP A 174 15.65 -12.05 -28.58
CA ASP A 174 16.75 -11.69 -27.70
C ASP A 174 16.39 -10.46 -26.84
N ILE A 175 17.04 -10.35 -25.69
CA ILE A 175 16.80 -9.24 -24.74
C ILE A 175 17.12 -7.86 -25.34
N SER A 176 18.04 -7.81 -26.31
CA SER A 176 18.47 -6.59 -26.98
C SER A 176 17.67 -6.27 -28.27
N ASP A 177 16.74 -7.14 -28.66
CA ASP A 177 16.02 -6.95 -29.91
C ASP A 177 15.10 -5.73 -29.86
N HIS A 178 15.07 -4.97 -30.94
CA HIS A 178 14.11 -3.90 -31.12
C HIS A 178 12.84 -4.46 -31.76
N ILE A 179 11.69 -3.94 -31.35
CA ILE A 179 10.39 -4.43 -31.82
C ILE A 179 9.47 -3.30 -32.29
N THR A 180 8.46 -3.68 -33.05
CA THR A 180 7.23 -2.93 -33.26
C THR A 180 6.13 -3.54 -32.41
N VAL A 181 5.38 -2.72 -31.68
CA VAL A 181 4.22 -3.14 -30.89
C VAL A 181 2.95 -2.55 -31.49
N THR A 182 1.97 -3.41 -31.78
CA THR A 182 0.59 -2.96 -32.04
C THR A 182 -0.36 -3.48 -30.98
N TYR A 183 -1.43 -2.73 -30.70
CA TYR A 183 -2.41 -3.13 -29.70
C TYR A 183 -3.84 -2.70 -30.02
N GLN A 184 -4.80 -3.44 -29.47
CA GLN A 184 -6.21 -3.06 -29.36
C GLN A 184 -6.65 -3.27 -27.91
N ALA A 185 -7.05 -2.19 -27.24
CA ALA A 185 -7.36 -2.21 -25.82
C ALA A 185 -8.69 -1.50 -25.50
N SER A 186 -9.21 -1.74 -24.30
CA SER A 186 -10.28 -0.94 -23.67
C SER A 186 -9.86 0.53 -23.49
N ASP A 187 -10.83 1.44 -23.44
CA ASP A 187 -10.57 2.89 -23.48
C ASP A 187 -9.70 3.40 -22.33
N ASN A 188 -9.86 2.84 -21.13
CA ASN A 188 -9.06 3.20 -19.97
C ASN A 188 -7.59 2.76 -20.13
N LEU A 189 -7.36 1.51 -20.53
CA LEU A 189 -6.01 1.04 -20.84
C LEU A 189 -5.38 1.79 -22.03
N LYS A 190 -6.15 2.21 -23.05
CA LYS A 190 -5.63 3.07 -24.13
C LYS A 190 -5.14 4.41 -23.61
N ALA A 191 -5.88 5.03 -22.70
CA ALA A 191 -5.44 6.27 -22.06
C ALA A 191 -4.16 6.06 -21.26
N ALA A 192 -4.05 4.96 -20.50
CA ALA A 192 -2.84 4.62 -19.76
C ALA A 192 -1.63 4.39 -20.69
N ILE A 193 -1.81 3.63 -21.78
CA ILE A 193 -0.75 3.38 -22.78
C ILE A 193 -0.28 4.70 -23.40
N ALA A 194 -1.21 5.60 -23.73
CA ALA A 194 -0.87 6.90 -24.30
C ALA A 194 -0.12 7.80 -23.29
N SER A 195 -0.57 7.86 -22.03
CA SER A 195 0.08 8.65 -20.97
C SER A 195 1.50 8.17 -20.66
N PHE A 196 1.78 6.87 -20.82
CA PHE A 196 3.06 6.24 -20.47
C PHE A 196 3.80 5.66 -21.68
N ALA A 197 3.54 6.17 -22.89
CA ALA A 197 4.11 5.63 -24.12
C ALA A 197 5.64 5.58 -24.11
N ASP A 198 6.30 6.66 -23.68
CA ASP A 198 7.77 6.75 -23.61
C ASP A 198 8.35 5.69 -22.66
N TYR A 199 7.71 5.50 -21.50
CA TYR A 199 8.08 4.46 -20.54
C TYR A 199 7.91 3.06 -21.14
N ILE A 200 6.76 2.78 -21.76
CA ILE A 200 6.49 1.48 -22.38
C ILE A 200 7.52 1.19 -23.47
N GLN A 201 7.83 2.16 -24.33
CA GLN A 201 8.79 1.98 -25.41
C GLN A 201 10.20 1.72 -24.88
N ALA A 202 10.64 2.47 -23.86
CA ALA A 202 11.93 2.27 -23.21
C ALA A 202 12.05 0.87 -22.58
N GLU A 203 11.04 0.46 -21.81
CA GLU A 203 11.04 -0.83 -21.11
C GLU A 203 10.88 -2.04 -22.03
N THR A 204 10.42 -1.85 -23.27
CA THR A 204 10.15 -2.94 -24.22
C THR A 204 11.06 -2.92 -25.45
N LEU A 205 11.97 -1.95 -25.56
CA LEU A 205 12.77 -1.67 -26.75
C LEU A 205 11.89 -1.53 -28.01
N ALA A 206 10.70 -0.95 -27.86
CA ALA A 206 9.77 -0.77 -28.96
C ALA A 206 10.06 0.51 -29.73
N ASN A 207 10.45 0.37 -31.00
CA ASN A 207 10.65 1.49 -31.92
C ASN A 207 9.32 2.20 -32.22
N THR A 208 8.22 1.46 -32.22
CA THR A 208 6.88 1.98 -32.44
C THR A 208 5.86 1.31 -31.53
N LEU A 209 4.88 2.08 -31.08
CA LEU A 209 3.75 1.65 -30.26
C LEU A 209 2.48 2.26 -30.85
N THR A 210 1.63 1.45 -31.47
CA THR A 210 0.47 1.95 -32.22
C THR A 210 -0.81 1.17 -31.95
N GLU A 211 -1.93 1.88 -31.82
CA GLU A 211 -3.26 1.26 -31.77
C GLU A 211 -3.65 0.77 -33.17
N ASP A 212 -3.55 -0.53 -33.42
CA ASP A 212 -3.89 -1.18 -34.69
C ASP A 212 -4.12 -2.68 -34.49
N ALA A 213 -4.72 -3.34 -35.48
CA ALA A 213 -4.83 -4.79 -35.49
C ALA A 213 -3.44 -5.46 -35.52
N PRO A 214 -3.31 -6.72 -35.07
CA PRO A 214 -2.08 -7.49 -35.20
C PRO A 214 -1.59 -7.55 -36.64
N ALA A 215 -0.31 -7.23 -36.86
CA ALA A 215 0.29 -7.29 -38.19
C ALA A 215 0.47 -8.75 -38.65
N ASN A 216 0.41 -8.98 -39.97
CA ASN A 216 0.69 -10.31 -40.53
C ASN A 216 2.13 -10.73 -40.22
N GLY A 217 2.29 -11.90 -39.59
CA GLY A 217 3.58 -12.44 -39.18
C GLY A 217 4.08 -11.95 -37.82
N ALA A 218 3.34 -11.07 -37.13
CA ALA A 218 3.63 -10.71 -35.74
C ALA A 218 3.22 -11.84 -34.80
N HIS A 219 3.96 -11.99 -33.70
CA HIS A 219 3.55 -12.86 -32.59
C HIS A 219 2.55 -12.09 -31.73
N SER A 220 1.37 -12.65 -31.47
CA SER A 220 0.27 -11.92 -30.84
C SER A 220 -0.43 -12.72 -29.74
N GLY A 221 -1.01 -12.03 -28.76
CA GLY A 221 -1.83 -12.62 -27.72
C GLY A 221 -2.88 -11.67 -27.18
N THR A 222 -3.96 -12.23 -26.66
CA THR A 222 -5.02 -11.49 -25.95
C THR A 222 -4.90 -11.76 -24.44
N PHE A 223 -4.99 -10.69 -23.65
CA PHE A 223 -4.81 -10.72 -22.20
C PHE A 223 -5.93 -9.96 -21.50
N GLU A 224 -6.24 -10.40 -20.29
CA GLU A 224 -7.13 -9.72 -19.35
C GLU A 224 -6.39 -9.48 -18.04
N PHE A 225 -6.46 -8.25 -17.53
CA PHE A 225 -5.92 -7.85 -16.24
C PHE A 225 -6.58 -6.57 -15.76
N ASP A 226 -6.81 -6.45 -14.44
CA ASP A 226 -7.34 -5.23 -13.81
C ASP A 226 -8.61 -4.69 -14.49
N ASP A 227 -9.53 -5.62 -14.83
CA ASP A 227 -10.78 -5.37 -15.56
C ASP A 227 -10.62 -4.78 -16.97
N GLU A 228 -9.39 -4.77 -17.49
CA GLU A 228 -9.06 -4.37 -18.86
C GLU A 228 -8.85 -5.58 -19.77
N THR A 229 -9.10 -5.40 -21.06
CA THR A 229 -8.81 -6.39 -22.10
C THR A 229 -7.91 -5.78 -23.15
N VAL A 230 -6.89 -6.53 -23.59
CA VAL A 230 -5.99 -6.08 -24.64
C VAL A 230 -5.54 -7.22 -25.54
N THR A 231 -5.51 -6.95 -26.84
CA THR A 231 -4.78 -7.75 -27.82
C THR A 231 -3.50 -7.02 -28.18
N ILE A 232 -2.36 -7.69 -28.07
CA ILE A 232 -1.03 -7.14 -28.32
C ILE A 232 -0.38 -7.98 -29.42
N SER A 233 0.36 -7.34 -30.33
CA SER A 233 1.28 -8.03 -31.23
C SER A 233 2.67 -7.42 -31.18
N VAL A 234 3.68 -8.27 -31.31
CA VAL A 234 5.10 -7.89 -31.35
C VAL A 234 5.74 -8.43 -32.62
N LEU A 235 6.58 -7.60 -33.25
CA LEU A 235 7.34 -7.96 -34.44
C LEU A 235 8.78 -7.45 -34.28
N GLN A 236 9.77 -8.34 -34.39
CA GLN A 236 11.18 -7.97 -34.39
C GLN A 236 11.52 -7.12 -35.62
N VAL A 237 12.36 -6.10 -35.42
CA VAL A 237 12.81 -5.17 -36.47
C VAL A 237 14.27 -5.37 -36.79
#